data_AF-A0A2S7U6N5-F1
#
_entry.id   AF-A0A2S7U6N5-F1
#
_cell.length_a   1.000
_cell.length_b   1.000
_cell.length_c   1.000
_cell.angle_alpha   90.00
_cell.angle_beta   90.00
_cell.angle_gamma   90.00
#
_symmetry.space_group_name_H-M   'P 1'
#
loop_
_entity.id
_entity.type
_entity.pdbx_description
1 polymer ?
#
loop_
_entity_poly.entity_id
_entity_poly.type
_entity_poly.pdbx_seq_one_letter_code
_entity_poly.pdbx_strand_id
1 'polypeptide(L)'
;MKSYKNKPKRSGFTLIEILTVITILAVLGGIGFGTYMLVIRQTKSKQAEVMIENISSSLEARINQGFSQIDIDDLSGLIDADALYPTGDGLATSSENLYAVLSGDYTLTGEVDDDRQPMFPQIDPEYEGKGKYVNKDLLLVDPWNQPLRYKYPGDKNNVENGFDIWSLGPDGVDADSNNDDGVDGGLDNITNW
;
A
#
# COMPACT_ATOMS: atom_id res chain seq x y z
N MET A 1 -2.94 -69.19 -39.40
CA MET A 1 -3.78 -68.75 -38.27
C MET A 1 -3.41 -67.31 -37.91
N LYS A 2 -4.33 -66.34 -37.97
CA LYS A 2 -4.08 -64.92 -37.64
C LYS A 2 -4.33 -64.68 -36.15
N SER A 3 -3.32 -64.20 -35.42
CA SER A 3 -3.39 -63.84 -34.01
C SER A 3 -3.97 -62.43 -33.84
N TYR A 4 -5.09 -62.31 -33.12
CA TYR A 4 -5.73 -61.04 -32.82
C TYR A 4 -5.12 -60.43 -31.56
N LYS A 5 -4.40 -59.31 -31.72
CA LYS A 5 -3.90 -58.50 -30.59
C LYS A 5 -5.07 -57.72 -29.96
N ASN A 6 -5.32 -57.91 -28.67
CA ASN A 6 -6.31 -57.15 -27.91
C ASN A 6 -5.87 -55.67 -27.80
N LYS A 7 -6.75 -54.74 -28.22
CA LYS A 7 -6.56 -53.31 -27.96
C LYS A 7 -6.95 -53.00 -26.51
N PRO A 8 -6.19 -52.16 -25.79
CA PRO A 8 -6.56 -51.77 -24.43
C PRO A 8 -7.90 -51.03 -24.42
N LYS A 9 -8.80 -51.41 -23.51
CA LYS A 9 -10.07 -50.69 -23.31
C LYS A 9 -9.77 -49.31 -22.74
N ARG A 10 -10.25 -48.27 -23.41
CA ARG A 10 -10.28 -46.91 -22.85
C ARG A 10 -11.35 -46.86 -21.76
N SER A 11 -10.98 -46.53 -20.53
CA SER A 11 -11.94 -46.23 -19.45
C SER A 11 -12.42 -44.80 -19.60
N GLY A 12 -13.72 -44.60 -19.79
CA GLY A 12 -14.36 -43.28 -19.68
C GLY A 12 -14.76 -42.99 -18.24
N PHE A 13 -14.77 -41.72 -17.85
CA PHE A 13 -15.27 -41.28 -16.54
C PHE A 13 -16.77 -41.52 -16.42
N THR A 14 -17.21 -41.92 -15.23
CA THR A 14 -18.63 -42.16 -14.96
C THR A 14 -19.33 -40.83 -14.62
N LEU A 15 -20.60 -40.70 -15.02
CA LEU A 15 -21.41 -39.51 -14.70
C LEU A 15 -21.50 -39.25 -13.19
N ILE A 16 -21.54 -40.32 -12.39
CA ILE A 16 -21.62 -40.22 -10.93
C ILE A 16 -20.35 -39.64 -10.31
N GLU A 17 -19.19 -39.93 -10.88
CA GLU A 17 -17.89 -39.47 -10.38
C GLU A 17 -17.69 -37.98 -10.64
N ILE A 18 -18.14 -37.48 -11.79
CA ILE A 18 -18.16 -36.04 -12.05
C ILE A 18 -19.19 -35.35 -11.15
N LEU A 19 -20.36 -35.96 -10.94
CA LEU A 19 -21.43 -35.37 -10.12
C LEU A 19 -21.05 -35.26 -8.63
N THR A 20 -20.39 -36.27 -8.06
CA THR A 20 -19.93 -36.22 -6.67
C THR A 20 -18.80 -35.19 -6.50
N VAL A 21 -17.87 -35.11 -7.45
CA VAL A 21 -16.76 -34.14 -7.40
C VAL A 21 -17.28 -32.70 -7.44
N ILE A 22 -18.18 -32.36 -8.36
CA ILE A 22 -18.74 -30.99 -8.41
C ILE A 22 -19.54 -30.66 -7.15
N THR A 23 -20.20 -31.65 -6.55
CA THR A 23 -20.96 -31.47 -5.30
C THR A 23 -20.03 -31.17 -4.12
N ILE A 24 -18.94 -31.94 -3.99
CA ILE A 24 -17.93 -31.72 -2.95
C ILE A 24 -17.23 -30.37 -3.17
N LEU A 25 -16.88 -30.01 -4.41
CA LEU A 25 -16.28 -28.72 -4.74
C LEU A 25 -17.21 -27.54 -4.43
N ALA A 26 -18.53 -27.66 -4.64
CA ALA A 26 -19.49 -26.62 -4.30
C ALA A 26 -19.59 -26.39 -2.78
N VAL A 27 -19.63 -27.46 -1.99
CA VAL A 27 -19.66 -27.38 -0.51
C VAL A 27 -18.35 -26.79 0.03
N LEU A 28 -17.21 -27.28 -0.47
CA LEU A 28 -15.88 -26.77 -0.07
C LEU A 28 -15.69 -25.32 -0.49
N GLY A 29 -16.13 -24.95 -1.70
CA GLY A 29 -16.06 -23.58 -2.21
C GLY A 29 -16.87 -22.61 -1.35
N GLY A 30 -18.10 -23.00 -0.96
CA GLY A 30 -18.96 -22.16 -0.12
C GLY A 30 -18.36 -21.85 1.26
N ILE A 31 -17.76 -22.85 1.91
CA ILE A 31 -17.15 -22.69 3.25
C ILE A 31 -15.78 -21.99 3.15
N GLY A 32 -14.97 -22.36 2.16
CA GLY A 32 -13.62 -21.83 1.97
C GLY A 32 -13.61 -20.35 1.59
N PHE A 33 -14.54 -19.90 0.73
CA PHE A 33 -14.54 -18.53 0.22
C PHE A 33 -14.89 -17.48 1.29
N GLY A 34 -15.88 -17.75 2.15
CA GLY A 34 -16.32 -16.79 3.18
C GLY A 34 -15.30 -16.55 4.29
N THR A 35 -14.61 -17.61 4.73
CA THR A 35 -13.60 -17.53 5.81
C THR A 35 -12.31 -16.85 5.35
N TYR A 36 -11.91 -17.05 4.08
CA TYR A 36 -10.73 -16.44 3.47
C TYR A 36 -10.80 -14.90 3.44
N MET A 37 -11.95 -14.34 3.08
CA MET A 37 -12.12 -12.87 2.98
C MET A 37 -11.98 -12.15 4.32
N LEU A 38 -12.49 -12.71 5.41
CA LEU A 38 -12.43 -12.07 6.74
C LEU A 38 -10.99 -11.96 7.26
N VAL A 39 -10.18 -13.00 7.05
CA VAL A 39 -8.78 -13.02 7.51
C VAL A 39 -7.94 -11.96 6.79
N ILE A 40 -8.15 -11.77 5.49
CA ILE A 40 -7.37 -10.82 4.69
C ILE A 40 -7.59 -9.36 5.11
N ARG A 41 -8.82 -9.00 5.49
CA ARG A 41 -9.11 -7.62 5.94
C ARG A 41 -8.32 -7.26 7.20
N GLN A 42 -8.23 -8.19 8.15
CA GLN A 42 -7.46 -7.98 9.38
C GLN A 42 -5.96 -7.92 9.11
N THR A 43 -5.43 -8.75 8.20
CA THR A 43 -3.99 -8.70 7.87
C THR A 43 -3.61 -7.43 7.13
N LYS A 44 -4.46 -6.93 6.23
CA LYS A 44 -4.21 -5.68 5.51
C LYS A 44 -4.21 -4.47 6.45
N SER A 45 -5.15 -4.43 7.40
CA SER A 45 -5.20 -3.34 8.38
C SER A 45 -3.94 -3.29 9.24
N LYS A 46 -3.47 -4.44 9.74
CA LYS A 46 -2.19 -4.51 10.45
C LYS A 46 -0.99 -4.15 9.58
N GLN A 47 -1.02 -4.49 8.30
CA GLN A 47 0.04 -4.10 7.36
C GLN A 47 0.07 -2.58 7.17
N ALA A 48 -1.08 -1.93 7.06
CA ALA A 48 -1.18 -0.48 6.93
C ALA A 48 -0.70 0.24 8.20
N GLU A 49 -1.03 -0.28 9.38
CA GLU A 49 -0.55 0.24 10.67
C GLU A 49 0.99 0.19 10.76
N VAL A 50 1.59 -0.97 10.50
CA VAL A 50 3.05 -1.14 10.48
C VAL A 50 3.71 -0.30 9.39
N MET A 51 3.05 -0.15 8.24
CA MET A 51 3.52 0.69 7.14
C MET A 51 3.58 2.16 7.54
N ILE A 52 2.52 2.69 8.17
CA ILE A 52 2.47 4.07 8.66
C ILE A 52 3.52 4.30 9.74
N GLU A 53 3.71 3.35 10.66
CA GLU A 53 4.77 3.42 11.67
C GLU A 53 6.16 3.47 11.03
N ASN A 54 6.42 2.60 10.06
CA ASN A 54 7.71 2.56 9.36
C ASN A 54 7.96 3.85 8.57
N ILE A 55 6.95 4.36 7.84
CA ILE A 55 7.04 5.64 7.12
C ILE A 55 7.34 6.77 8.09
N SER A 56 6.60 6.84 9.20
CA SER A 56 6.76 7.90 10.20
C SER A 56 8.16 7.87 10.80
N SER A 57 8.62 6.70 11.25
CA SER A 57 9.97 6.53 11.79
C SER A 57 11.07 6.82 10.76
N SER A 58 10.85 6.47 9.49
CA SER A 58 11.82 6.66 8.42
C SER A 58 11.90 8.13 8.00
N LEU A 59 10.79 8.85 8.02
CA LEU A 59 10.75 10.29 7.73
C LEU A 59 11.53 11.05 8.79
N GLU A 60 11.27 10.76 10.06
CA GLU A 60 12.01 11.31 11.19
C GLU A 60 13.50 10.98 11.09
N ALA A 61 13.85 9.73 10.75
CA ALA A 61 15.24 9.34 10.58
C ALA A 61 15.92 10.11 9.43
N ARG A 62 15.24 10.30 8.30
CA ARG A 62 15.75 11.06 7.15
C ARG A 62 15.99 12.52 7.53
N ILE A 63 15.03 13.17 8.18
CA ILE A 63 15.17 14.57 8.59
C ILE A 63 16.34 14.72 9.56
N ASN A 64 16.51 13.78 10.50
CA ASN A 64 17.62 13.77 11.45
C ASN A 64 19.00 13.51 10.81
N GLN A 65 19.07 12.84 9.65
CA GLN A 65 20.31 12.74 8.87
C GLN A 65 20.71 14.10 8.28
N GLY A 66 19.73 14.98 8.06
CA GLY A 66 19.89 16.26 7.43
C GLY A 66 20.00 16.16 5.91
N PHE A 67 19.81 17.30 5.25
CA PHE A 67 19.93 17.45 3.81
C PHE A 67 21.16 18.31 3.51
N SER A 68 21.95 17.91 2.51
CA SER A 68 23.01 18.75 1.97
C SER A 68 22.43 19.93 1.20
N GLN A 69 23.26 20.92 0.85
CA GLN A 69 22.77 22.08 0.11
C GLN A 69 22.16 21.69 -1.25
N ILE A 70 22.75 20.72 -1.94
CA ILE A 70 22.22 20.25 -3.22
C ILE A 70 20.88 19.53 -3.05
N ASP A 71 20.72 18.76 -1.96
CA ASP A 71 19.45 18.13 -1.62
C ASP A 71 18.35 19.18 -1.40
N ILE A 72 18.66 20.27 -0.69
CA ILE A 72 17.72 21.36 -0.43
C ILE A 72 17.33 22.09 -1.73
N ASP A 73 18.28 22.26 -2.65
CA ASP A 73 18.04 22.89 -3.94
C ASP A 73 17.12 22.01 -4.81
N ASP A 74 17.35 20.69 -4.84
CA ASP A 74 16.51 19.71 -5.55
C ASP A 74 15.11 19.59 -4.91
N LEU A 75 15.03 19.59 -3.58
CA LEU A 75 13.78 19.52 -2.81
C LEU A 75 13.05 20.87 -2.71
N SER A 76 13.57 21.93 -3.35
CA SER A 76 13.00 23.27 -3.24
C SER A 76 11.56 23.30 -3.73
N GLY A 77 10.63 23.69 -2.85
CA GLY A 77 9.19 23.70 -3.13
C GLY A 77 8.48 22.36 -2.89
N LEU A 78 9.21 21.28 -2.61
CA LEU A 78 8.65 20.03 -2.11
C LEU A 78 8.66 19.97 -0.58
N ILE A 79 9.64 20.61 0.07
CA ILE A 79 9.78 20.70 1.53
C ILE A 79 9.46 22.09 2.08
N ASP A 80 9.09 22.13 3.36
CA ASP A 80 9.05 23.36 4.14
C ASP A 80 10.49 23.87 4.37
N ALA A 81 10.72 25.15 4.11
CA ALA A 81 12.06 25.72 4.11
C ALA A 81 12.72 25.76 5.50
N ASP A 82 11.92 25.86 6.57
CA ASP A 82 12.42 25.99 7.93
C ASP A 82 12.47 24.62 8.62
N ALA A 83 11.42 23.80 8.44
CA ALA A 83 11.27 22.54 9.14
C ALA A 83 11.82 21.32 8.38
N LEU A 84 12.11 21.46 7.09
CA LEU A 84 12.63 20.40 6.20
C LEU A 84 11.70 19.18 6.04
N TYR A 85 10.47 19.29 6.53
CA TYR A 85 9.42 18.29 6.29
C TYR A 85 8.89 18.44 4.86
N PRO A 86 8.53 17.32 4.19
CA PRO A 86 7.79 17.41 2.95
C PRO A 86 6.48 18.15 3.18
N THR A 87 6.08 18.96 2.21
CA THR A 87 4.79 19.65 2.24
C THR A 87 3.68 18.69 1.79
N GLY A 88 2.52 18.78 2.42
CA GLY A 88 1.36 17.96 2.09
C GLY A 88 0.07 18.63 2.56
N ASP A 89 -0.98 18.52 1.75
CA ASP A 89 -2.27 19.19 1.97
C ASP A 89 -3.38 18.23 2.46
N GLY A 90 -3.08 16.94 2.62
CA GLY A 90 -4.06 15.92 2.98
C GLY A 90 -4.93 15.42 1.82
N LEU A 91 -4.66 15.78 0.56
CA LEU A 91 -5.36 15.25 -0.61
C LEU A 91 -4.76 13.95 -1.12
N ALA A 92 -5.38 13.33 -2.14
CA ALA A 92 -4.91 12.05 -2.70
C ALA A 92 -3.50 12.10 -3.31
N THR A 93 -3.01 13.29 -3.67
CA THR A 93 -1.66 13.51 -4.23
C THR A 93 -0.64 13.93 -3.17
N SER A 94 -1.07 14.13 -1.93
CA SER A 94 -0.24 14.73 -0.86
C SER A 94 0.97 13.91 -0.44
N SER A 95 1.05 12.64 -0.86
CA SER A 95 2.18 11.76 -0.55
C SER A 95 3.32 11.79 -1.56
N GLU A 96 3.23 12.57 -2.65
CA GLU A 96 4.29 12.69 -3.67
C GLU A 96 5.59 13.27 -3.09
N ASN A 97 5.49 14.39 -2.38
CA ASN A 97 6.65 15.03 -1.74
C ASN A 97 7.23 14.15 -0.62
N LEU A 98 6.35 13.45 0.10
CA LEU A 98 6.76 12.47 1.10
C LEU A 98 7.54 11.30 0.47
N TYR A 99 7.09 10.83 -0.69
CA TYR A 99 7.80 9.82 -1.47
C TYR A 99 9.19 10.32 -1.88
N ALA A 100 9.31 11.54 -2.44
CA ALA A 100 10.59 12.09 -2.88
C ALA A 100 11.63 12.04 -1.74
N VAL A 101 11.26 12.58 -0.57
CA VAL A 101 12.11 12.64 0.61
C VAL A 101 12.55 11.25 1.11
N LEU A 102 11.63 10.28 1.12
CA LEU A 102 11.92 8.95 1.65
C LEU A 102 12.69 8.05 0.67
N SER A 103 12.37 8.14 -0.62
CA SER A 103 12.99 7.35 -1.68
C SER A 103 14.38 7.86 -2.06
N GLY A 104 14.62 9.16 -1.94
CA GLY A 104 15.83 9.79 -2.49
C GLY A 104 15.69 10.16 -3.98
N ASP A 105 14.48 10.08 -4.55
CA ASP A 105 14.14 10.62 -5.86
C ASP A 105 13.66 12.06 -5.67
N TYR A 106 14.60 12.99 -5.43
CA TYR A 106 14.26 14.38 -5.13
C TYR A 106 13.82 15.14 -6.39
N THR A 107 14.15 14.60 -7.56
CA THR A 107 13.78 15.14 -8.87
C THR A 107 12.45 14.59 -9.41
N LEU A 108 11.81 13.65 -8.70
CA LEU A 108 10.54 13.01 -9.08
C LEU A 108 10.55 12.41 -10.49
N THR A 109 11.66 11.77 -10.84
CA THR A 109 11.85 11.13 -12.15
C THR A 109 11.35 9.69 -12.18
N GLY A 110 11.07 9.11 -11.01
CA GLY A 110 10.75 7.70 -10.82
C GLY A 110 11.99 6.80 -10.71
N GLU A 111 13.18 7.40 -10.60
CA GLU A 111 14.44 6.74 -10.35
C GLU A 111 15.09 7.39 -9.13
N VAL A 112 15.71 6.58 -8.25
CA VAL A 112 16.46 7.13 -7.11
C VAL A 112 17.68 7.88 -7.66
N ASP A 113 17.89 9.11 -7.18
CA ASP A 113 18.99 9.93 -7.69
C ASP A 113 20.37 9.32 -7.33
N ASP A 114 21.38 9.65 -8.16
CA ASP A 114 22.77 9.24 -7.96
C ASP A 114 23.23 9.55 -6.52
N ASP A 115 23.86 8.56 -5.87
CA ASP A 115 24.35 8.60 -4.48
C ASP A 115 23.28 8.56 -3.37
N ARG A 116 21.98 8.45 -3.71
CA ARG A 116 20.90 8.34 -2.72
C ARG A 116 20.44 6.90 -2.58
N GLN A 117 19.78 6.62 -1.45
CA GLN A 117 19.21 5.30 -1.15
C GLN A 117 17.82 5.48 -0.52
N PRO A 118 16.85 4.63 -0.89
CA PRO A 118 15.55 4.60 -0.24
C PRO A 118 15.68 4.25 1.25
N MET A 119 14.86 4.87 2.10
CA MET A 119 14.85 4.56 3.54
C MET A 119 14.46 3.11 3.84
N PHE A 120 13.68 2.48 2.97
CA PHE A 120 13.38 1.06 3.02
C PHE A 120 13.01 0.54 1.62
N PRO A 121 13.24 -0.75 1.31
CA PRO A 121 13.13 -1.26 -0.07
C PRO A 121 11.75 -1.09 -0.71
N GLN A 122 10.67 -1.11 0.07
CA GLN A 122 9.30 -1.09 -0.45
C GLN A 122 8.90 0.24 -1.12
N ILE A 123 9.65 1.32 -0.85
CA ILE A 123 9.41 2.63 -1.48
C ILE A 123 10.19 2.82 -2.78
N ASP A 124 11.10 1.90 -3.11
CA ASP A 124 11.85 1.96 -4.35
C ASP A 124 10.92 1.68 -5.55
N PRO A 125 10.85 2.57 -6.57
CA PRO A 125 10.12 2.30 -7.81
C PRO A 125 10.54 1.02 -8.52
N GLU A 126 11.77 0.56 -8.36
CA GLU A 126 12.29 -0.68 -8.93
C GLU A 126 11.99 -1.92 -8.07
N TYR A 127 11.37 -1.75 -6.89
CA TYR A 127 11.04 -2.87 -6.03
C TYR A 127 9.99 -3.81 -6.65
N GLU A 128 10.41 -5.02 -7.02
CA GLU A 128 9.53 -6.07 -7.55
C GLU A 128 8.98 -7.02 -6.46
N GLY A 129 9.34 -6.80 -5.20
CA GLY A 129 8.93 -7.65 -4.09
C GLY A 129 7.46 -7.45 -3.67
N LYS A 130 7.00 -8.29 -2.73
CA LYS A 130 5.66 -8.14 -2.15
C LYS A 130 5.60 -6.93 -1.25
N GLY A 131 4.47 -6.21 -1.30
CA GLY A 131 4.24 -5.05 -0.43
C GLY A 131 4.99 -3.81 -0.91
N LYS A 132 5.11 -3.61 -2.22
CA LYS A 132 5.52 -2.33 -2.79
C LYS A 132 4.54 -1.24 -2.33
N TYR A 133 5.09 -0.12 -1.85
CA TYR A 133 4.32 1.00 -1.32
C TYR A 133 4.22 2.17 -2.30
N VAL A 134 4.78 2.07 -3.50
CA VAL A 134 4.76 3.16 -4.49
C VAL A 134 4.05 2.73 -5.76
N ASN A 135 3.15 3.59 -6.24
CA ASN A 135 2.46 3.40 -7.51
C ASN A 135 3.22 4.05 -8.69
N LYS A 136 2.60 4.07 -9.87
CA LYS A 136 3.23 4.64 -11.08
C LYS A 136 3.28 6.17 -11.12
N ASP A 137 2.46 6.80 -10.28
CA ASP A 137 2.36 8.25 -10.16
C ASP A 137 3.24 8.75 -9.00
N LEU A 138 4.18 7.93 -8.53
CA LEU A 138 5.10 8.22 -7.42
C LEU A 138 4.40 8.55 -6.09
N LEU A 139 3.17 8.04 -5.92
CA LEU A 139 2.40 8.19 -4.68
C LEU A 139 2.60 6.97 -3.79
N LEU A 140 2.66 7.22 -2.48
CA LEU A 140 2.64 6.16 -1.49
C LEU A 140 1.25 5.57 -1.39
N VAL A 141 1.14 4.24 -1.49
CA VAL A 141 -0.12 3.51 -1.49
C VAL A 141 -0.19 2.47 -0.39
N ASP A 142 -1.36 2.35 0.21
CA ASP A 142 -1.65 1.41 1.28
C ASP A 142 -1.90 -0.03 0.76
N PRO A 143 -2.19 -1.02 1.63
CA PRO A 143 -2.48 -2.40 1.23
C PRO A 143 -3.74 -2.60 0.38
N TRP A 144 -4.58 -1.58 0.24
CA TRP A 144 -5.73 -1.52 -0.67
C TRP A 144 -5.43 -0.75 -1.96
N ASN A 145 -4.15 -0.40 -2.16
CA ASN A 145 -3.65 0.35 -3.29
C ASN A 145 -4.30 1.74 -3.41
N GLN A 146 -4.69 2.32 -2.28
CA GLN A 146 -5.16 3.70 -2.19
C GLN A 146 -4.00 4.63 -1.82
N PRO A 147 -3.89 5.81 -2.46
CA PRO A 147 -2.89 6.79 -2.05
C PRO A 147 -3.06 7.18 -0.58
N LEU A 148 -1.97 7.16 0.16
CA LEU A 148 -1.92 7.70 1.51
C LEU A 148 -2.18 9.20 1.46
N ARG A 149 -2.81 9.68 2.53
CA ARG A 149 -2.93 11.09 2.81
C ARG A 149 -1.81 11.50 3.74
N TYR A 150 -1.23 12.65 3.45
CA TYR A 150 -0.15 13.22 4.22
C TYR A 150 -0.39 14.72 4.36
N LYS A 151 -0.19 15.25 5.57
CA LYS A 151 -0.35 16.67 5.83
C LYS A 151 0.75 17.20 6.71
N TYR A 152 1.33 18.32 6.29
CA TYR A 152 2.31 19.08 7.06
C TYR A 152 2.08 20.59 6.88
N PRO A 153 1.99 21.37 7.97
CA PRO A 153 1.94 20.93 9.38
C PRO A 153 0.67 20.10 9.65
N GLY A 154 0.78 19.10 10.55
CA GLY A 154 -0.35 18.26 10.95
C GLY A 154 -1.41 19.04 11.73
N ASP A 155 -2.67 18.65 11.58
CA ASP A 155 -3.81 19.19 12.33
C ASP A 155 -4.17 18.33 13.56
N LYS A 156 -3.93 17.01 13.49
CA LYS A 156 -4.36 16.03 14.50
C LYS A 156 -3.23 15.63 15.44
N ASN A 157 -2.04 15.44 14.89
CA ASN A 157 -0.88 15.05 15.66
C ASN A 157 -0.45 16.20 16.59
N ASN A 158 -0.56 15.99 17.90
CA ASN A 158 -0.29 17.00 18.92
C ASN A 158 1.21 17.21 19.21
N VAL A 159 2.10 16.74 18.34
CA VAL A 159 3.53 16.98 18.43
C VAL A 159 3.87 18.34 17.81
N GLU A 160 4.72 19.12 18.49
CA GLU A 160 5.21 20.39 17.94
C GLU A 160 5.95 20.14 16.62
N ASN A 161 5.52 20.81 15.55
CA ASN A 161 5.99 20.55 14.17
C ASN A 161 5.78 19.11 13.72
N GLY A 162 4.72 18.44 14.18
CA GLY A 162 4.33 17.11 13.71
C GLY A 162 3.63 17.12 12.35
N PHE A 163 3.46 15.93 11.79
CA PHE A 163 2.72 15.67 10.56
C PHE A 163 1.60 14.66 10.82
N ASP A 164 0.59 14.70 9.96
CA ASP A 164 -0.46 13.69 9.91
C ASP A 164 -0.24 12.79 8.68
N ILE A 165 -0.38 11.48 8.88
CA ILE A 165 -0.43 10.51 7.78
C ILE A 165 -1.54 9.50 8.05
N TRP A 166 -2.34 9.19 7.03
CA TRP A 166 -3.40 8.20 7.16
C TRP A 166 -3.67 7.42 5.87
N SER A 167 -4.15 6.19 6.08
CA SER A 167 -4.75 5.31 5.08
C SER A 167 -6.27 5.37 5.20
N LEU A 168 -6.95 5.32 4.06
CA LEU A 168 -8.42 5.27 3.98
C LEU A 168 -9.01 3.89 4.33
N GLY A 169 -8.15 2.94 4.70
CA GLY A 169 -8.61 1.63 5.12
C GLY A 169 -9.32 0.80 4.03
N PRO A 170 -10.01 -0.27 4.46
CA PRO A 170 -10.77 -1.15 3.58
C PRO A 170 -11.89 -0.50 2.76
N ASP A 171 -12.54 0.55 3.28
CA ASP A 171 -13.66 1.21 2.61
C ASP A 171 -13.22 2.24 1.57
N GLY A 172 -11.99 2.78 1.70
CA GLY A 172 -11.45 3.79 0.80
C GLY A 172 -12.11 5.15 0.95
N VAL A 173 -12.80 5.40 2.08
CA VAL A 173 -13.55 6.62 2.36
C VAL A 173 -12.77 7.48 3.34
N ASP A 174 -12.63 8.76 3.03
CA ASP A 174 -11.93 9.69 3.88
C ASP A 174 -12.89 10.30 4.90
N ALA A 175 -12.67 10.01 6.19
CA ALA A 175 -13.46 10.57 7.29
C ALA A 175 -13.41 12.10 7.35
N ASP A 176 -12.37 12.73 6.78
CA ASP A 176 -12.21 14.19 6.72
C ASP A 176 -12.69 14.78 5.39
N SER A 177 -13.21 13.96 4.47
CA SER A 177 -13.95 14.49 3.33
C SER A 177 -15.27 15.06 3.84
N ASN A 178 -15.57 16.32 3.52
CA ASN A 178 -16.83 17.00 3.85
C ASN A 178 -18.08 16.36 3.18
N ASN A 179 -18.01 15.10 2.77
CA ASN A 179 -19.12 14.34 2.24
C ASN A 179 -19.91 13.78 3.43
N ASP A 180 -20.69 14.64 4.08
CA ASP A 180 -21.71 14.28 5.06
C ASP A 180 -22.86 13.55 4.33
N ASP A 181 -22.63 12.32 3.89
CA ASP A 181 -23.64 11.42 3.36
C ASP A 181 -24.29 10.56 4.47
N GLY A 182 -24.00 10.86 5.74
CA GLY A 182 -24.55 10.17 6.91
C GLY A 182 -24.14 8.70 7.02
N VAL A 183 -23.20 8.25 6.17
CA VAL A 183 -22.53 6.97 6.30
C VAL A 183 -21.33 7.20 7.22
N ASP A 184 -21.17 6.33 8.20
CA ASP A 184 -20.06 6.31 9.16
C ASP A 184 -18.75 5.87 8.46
N GLY A 185 -18.41 6.55 7.34
CA GLY A 185 -17.31 6.24 6.45
C GLY A 185 -15.98 6.75 7.02
N GLY A 186 -14.92 5.97 6.85
CA GLY A 186 -13.59 6.29 7.33
C GLY A 186 -13.36 6.07 8.84
N LEU A 187 -14.28 5.40 9.56
CA LEU A 187 -14.01 4.89 10.90
C LEU A 187 -12.92 3.80 10.92
N ASP A 188 -12.64 3.18 9.78
CA ASP A 188 -11.58 2.21 9.59
C ASP A 188 -10.29 2.82 9.02
N ASN A 189 -10.21 4.16 8.97
CA ASN A 189 -8.97 4.86 8.66
C ASN A 189 -7.89 4.49 9.67
N ILE A 190 -6.67 4.40 9.17
CA ILE A 190 -5.49 4.02 9.96
C ILE A 190 -4.56 5.22 9.95
N THR A 191 -4.21 5.71 11.14
CA THR A 191 -3.62 7.03 11.38
C THR A 191 -2.32 6.92 12.16
N ASN A 192 -1.51 7.99 12.17
CA ASN A 192 -0.31 8.07 13.03
C ASN A 192 -0.55 8.80 14.38
N TRP A 193 -1.80 9.16 14.68
CA TRP A 193 -2.22 9.77 15.95
C TRP A 193 -3.23 8.90 16.69
#